data_AF-A0A3E0QNH3-F1
#
_entry.id   AF-A0A3E0QNH3-F1
#
_cell.length_a   1.000
_cell.length_b   1.000
_cell.length_c   1.000
_cell.angle_alpha   90.00
_cell.angle_beta   90.00
_cell.angle_gamma   90.00
#
_symmetry.space_group_name_H-M   'P 1'
#
loop_
_entity.id
_entity.type
_entity.pdbx_description
1 polymer ?
#
loop_
_entity_poly.entity_id
_entity_poly.type
_entity_poly.pdbx_seq_one_letter_code
_entity_poly.pdbx_strand_id
1 'polypeptide(L)'
;MSNLEIQNKDEIRNFVKTNQDYYINNFEAIGNSSKYVFSFNIAASLLGSVWFGIRNIWNYALAFLIIETFAIVQIIRGFFGNISAEAYEKIEKIEATIAFRKKQLQ
;
A
#
# COMPACT_ATOMS: atom_id res chain seq x y z
N MET A 1 -20.89 32.32 -10.69
CA MET A 1 -19.87 31.28 -10.50
C MET A 1 -18.60 31.86 -11.11
N SER A 2 -17.70 32.42 -10.30
CA SER A 2 -16.54 33.15 -10.80
C SER A 2 -15.57 32.16 -11.44
N ASN A 3 -15.35 32.26 -12.75
CA ASN A 3 -14.23 31.63 -13.43
C ASN A 3 -12.95 32.22 -12.84
N LEU A 4 -12.38 31.56 -11.84
CA LEU A 4 -11.02 31.81 -11.39
C LEU A 4 -10.11 31.17 -12.44
N GLU A 5 -10.00 31.79 -13.60
CA GLU A 5 -8.87 31.51 -14.49
C GLU A 5 -7.62 31.67 -13.63
N ILE A 6 -6.84 30.60 -13.51
CA ILE A 6 -5.56 30.67 -12.82
C ILE A 6 -4.69 31.61 -13.65
N GLN A 7 -4.68 32.89 -13.28
CA GLN A 7 -3.90 33.94 -13.94
C GLN A 7 -2.39 33.67 -13.89
N ASN A 8 -1.96 32.61 -13.19
CA ASN A 8 -0.58 32.37 -12.83
C ASN A 8 -0.08 30.94 -13.08
N LYS A 9 -0.43 30.37 -14.24
CA LYS A 9 0.14 29.08 -14.67
C LYS A 9 1.67 29.09 -14.64
N ASP A 10 2.29 30.20 -14.99
CA ASP A 10 3.75 30.30 -15.03
C ASP A 10 4.38 30.40 -13.64
N GLU A 11 3.71 31.01 -12.66
CA GLU A 11 4.12 30.90 -11.26
C GLU A 11 4.02 29.46 -10.73
N ILE A 12 2.96 28.74 -11.08
CA ILE A 12 2.83 27.31 -10.74
C ILE A 12 3.97 26.52 -11.38
N ARG A 13 4.30 26.78 -12.66
CA ARG A 13 5.44 26.13 -13.33
C ARG A 13 6.76 26.39 -12.60
N ASN A 14 7.00 27.62 -12.20
CA ASN A 14 8.20 28.03 -11.46
C ASN A 14 8.26 27.41 -10.06
N PHE A 15 7.12 27.30 -9.38
CA PHE A 15 7.02 26.71 -8.05
C PHE A 15 7.21 25.19 -8.06
N VAL A 16 6.52 24.50 -8.97
CA VAL A 16 6.34 23.04 -8.92
C VAL A 16 7.58 22.27 -9.36
N LYS A 17 8.51 22.88 -10.10
CA LYS A 17 9.79 22.32 -10.62
C LYS A 17 9.68 21.06 -11.49
N THR A 18 8.91 20.04 -11.10
CA THR A 18 8.76 18.74 -11.76
C THR A 18 7.29 18.44 -12.03
N ASN A 19 7.00 17.88 -13.21
CA ASN A 19 5.64 17.48 -13.60
C ASN A 19 4.62 18.64 -13.55
N GLN A 20 4.99 19.77 -14.17
CA GLN A 20 4.26 21.03 -14.06
C GLN A 20 2.81 20.92 -14.58
N ASP A 21 2.60 20.30 -15.74
CA ASP A 21 1.26 20.21 -16.36
C ASP A 21 0.29 19.39 -15.51
N TYR A 22 0.76 18.33 -14.84
CA TYR A 22 -0.06 17.58 -13.88
C TYR A 22 -0.59 18.50 -12.78
N TYR A 23 0.27 19.32 -12.18
CA TYR A 23 -0.14 20.19 -11.08
C TYR A 23 -1.03 21.33 -11.56
N ILE A 24 -0.77 21.93 -12.73
CA ILE A 24 -1.65 22.94 -13.33
C ILE A 24 -3.07 22.39 -13.51
N ASN A 25 -3.19 21.22 -14.14
CA ASN A 25 -4.50 20.60 -14.39
C ASN A 25 -5.24 20.27 -13.07
N ASN A 26 -4.52 19.78 -12.05
CA ASN A 26 -5.12 19.52 -10.74
C ASN A 26 -5.54 20.80 -10.03
N PHE A 27 -4.73 21.86 -10.07
CA PHE A 27 -5.09 23.15 -9.47
C PHE A 27 -6.29 23.78 -10.17
N GLU A 28 -6.39 23.71 -11.49
CA GLU A 28 -7.57 24.17 -12.24
C GLU A 28 -8.81 23.38 -11.88
N ALA A 29 -8.72 22.05 -11.81
CA ALA A 29 -9.84 21.19 -11.45
C ALA A 29 -10.35 21.49 -10.03
N ILE A 30 -9.43 21.67 -9.06
CA ILE A 30 -9.76 21.99 -7.66
C ILE A 30 -10.33 23.40 -7.55
N GLY A 31 -9.74 24.39 -8.24
CA GLY A 31 -10.16 25.79 -8.18
C GLY A 31 -11.50 26.08 -8.84
N ASN A 32 -11.87 25.33 -9.88
CA ASN A 32 -13.15 25.50 -10.60
C ASN A 32 -14.32 24.70 -10.00
N SER A 33 -14.08 23.88 -8.97
CA SER A 33 -15.12 23.07 -8.34
C SER A 33 -15.44 23.60 -6.94
N SER A 34 -16.74 23.75 -6.64
CA SER A 34 -17.23 24.00 -5.26
C SER A 34 -17.42 22.72 -4.45
N LYS A 35 -17.20 21.54 -5.07
CA LYS A 35 -17.38 20.21 -4.48
C LYS A 35 -16.04 19.47 -4.43
N TYR A 36 -16.01 18.35 -3.70
CA TYR A 36 -14.85 17.47 -3.63
C TYR A 36 -14.37 17.05 -5.03
N VAL A 37 -13.07 17.22 -5.28
CA VAL A 37 -12.39 16.78 -6.50
C VAL A 37 -11.41 15.68 -6.14
N PHE A 38 -11.57 14.52 -6.78
CA PHE A 38 -10.65 13.41 -6.61
C PHE A 38 -9.33 13.71 -7.32
N SER A 39 -8.21 13.63 -6.59
CA SER A 39 -6.87 13.74 -7.14
C SER A 39 -6.10 12.47 -6.79
N PHE A 40 -5.52 11.82 -7.81
CA PHE A 40 -4.77 10.58 -7.65
C PHE A 40 -3.31 10.77 -8.06
N ASN A 41 -2.40 10.38 -7.16
CA ASN A 41 -0.97 10.48 -7.38
C ASN A 41 -0.34 9.07 -7.42
N ILE A 42 0.15 8.67 -8.60
CA ILE A 42 0.77 7.35 -8.80
C ILE A 42 2.01 7.17 -7.93
N ALA A 43 2.84 8.21 -7.79
CA ALA A 43 4.04 8.13 -6.95
C ALA A 43 3.67 7.92 -5.48
N ALA A 44 2.65 8.61 -4.98
CA ALA A 44 2.11 8.40 -3.63
C ALA A 44 1.54 6.99 -3.46
N SER A 45 0.90 6.43 -4.50
CA SER A 45 0.33 5.07 -4.44
C SER A 45 1.40 3.97 -4.44
N LEU A 46 2.50 4.15 -5.17
CA LEU A 46 3.55 3.12 -5.30
C LEU A 46 4.56 3.16 -4.15
N LEU A 47 4.90 4.37 -3.69
CA LEU A 47 5.91 4.57 -2.64
C LEU A 47 5.29 4.74 -1.26
N GLY A 48 3.97 4.97 -1.19
CA GLY A 48 3.16 5.03 0.03
C GLY A 48 3.81 5.81 1.16
N SER A 49 4.13 5.13 2.27
CA SER A 49 4.65 5.79 3.48
C SER A 49 5.91 6.61 3.24
N VAL A 50 6.81 6.15 2.37
CA VAL A 50 8.05 6.86 2.02
C VAL A 50 7.76 8.18 1.30
N TRP A 51 6.81 8.17 0.36
CA TRP A 51 6.45 9.39 -0.38
C TRP A 51 5.81 10.44 0.52
N PHE A 52 4.89 10.01 1.40
CA PHE A 52 4.28 10.90 2.38
C PHE A 52 5.30 11.43 3.40
N GLY A 53 6.23 10.59 3.85
CA GLY A 53 7.28 10.96 4.80
C GLY A 53 8.24 12.03 4.26
N ILE A 54 8.78 11.82 3.04
CA ILE A 54 9.69 12.79 2.40
C ILE A 54 9.01 14.15 2.14
N ARG A 55 7.69 14.17 1.97
CA ARG A 55 6.88 15.37 1.76
C ARG A 55 6.37 16.01 3.06
N ASN A 56 6.80 15.51 4.22
CA ASN A 56 6.40 15.98 5.56
C ASN A 56 4.89 15.82 5.86
N ILE A 57 4.23 14.82 5.26
CA ILE A 57 2.80 14.51 5.43
C ILE A 57 2.65 13.34 6.42
N TRP A 58 3.04 13.55 7.68
CA TRP A 58 3.24 12.48 8.66
C TRP A 58 1.99 11.68 9.01
N ASN A 59 0.81 12.31 9.10
CA ASN A 59 -0.44 11.60 9.43
C ASN A 59 -0.75 10.50 8.41
N TYR A 60 -0.58 10.82 7.12
CA TYR A 60 -0.76 9.85 6.04
C TYR A 60 0.41 8.86 5.95
N ALA A 61 1.64 9.31 6.21
CA ALA A 61 2.81 8.42 6.24
C ALA A 61 2.64 7.30 7.28
N LEU A 62 2.20 7.63 8.49
CA LEU A 62 1.96 6.67 9.57
C LEU A 62 0.83 5.69 9.22
N ALA A 63 -0.28 6.18 8.67
CA ALA A 63 -1.40 5.33 8.26
C ALA A 63 -0.97 4.33 7.17
N PHE A 64 -0.26 4.81 6.14
CA PHE A 64 0.26 3.95 5.07
C PHE A 64 1.28 2.95 5.61
N LEU A 65 2.17 3.35 6.51
CA LEU A 65 3.19 2.47 7.09
C LEU A 65 2.56 1.25 7.78
N ILE A 66 1.47 1.46 8.54
CA ILE A 66 0.75 0.38 9.19
C ILE A 66 0.15 -0.56 8.14
N ILE A 67 -0.58 -0.02 7.16
CA ILE A 67 -1.24 -0.80 6.10
C ILE A 67 -0.21 -1.59 5.29
N GLU A 68 0.90 -0.97 4.89
CA GLU A 68 1.99 -1.58 4.15
C GLU A 68 2.64 -2.71 4.93
N THR A 69 2.89 -2.52 6.23
CA THR A 69 3.45 -3.56 7.09
C THR A 69 2.56 -4.79 7.10
N PHE A 70 1.24 -4.60 7.28
CA PHE A 70 0.29 -5.70 7.18
C PHE A 70 0.29 -6.33 5.78
N ALA A 71 0.21 -5.53 4.72
CA ALA A 71 0.19 -6.02 3.35
C ALA A 71 1.43 -6.86 3.01
N ILE A 72 2.63 -6.38 3.35
CA ILE A 72 3.89 -7.08 3.12
C ILE A 72 3.91 -8.41 3.89
N VAL A 73 3.51 -8.40 5.18
CA VAL A 73 3.41 -9.63 5.96
C VAL A 73 2.44 -10.62 5.32
N GLN A 74 1.27 -10.18 4.87
CA GLN A 74 0.29 -11.06 4.25
C GLN A 74 0.75 -11.59 2.90
N ILE A 75 1.40 -10.75 2.08
CA ILE A 75 2.00 -11.15 0.81
C ILE A 75 3.04 -12.24 1.08
N ILE A 76 3.99 -12.00 1.99
CA ILE A 76 5.03 -12.98 2.36
C ILE A 76 4.40 -14.29 2.85
N ARG A 77 3.43 -14.22 3.77
CA ARG A 77 2.72 -15.42 4.26
C ARG A 77 1.99 -16.17 3.15
N GLY A 78 1.38 -15.45 2.21
CA GLY A 78 0.73 -16.04 1.04
C GLY A 78 1.72 -16.71 0.10
N PHE A 79 2.89 -16.09 -0.13
CA PHE A 79 3.95 -16.63 -0.97
C PHE A 79 4.60 -17.88 -0.38
N PHE A 80 4.87 -17.90 0.93
CA PHE A 80 5.50 -19.05 1.60
C PHE A 80 4.50 -20.14 2.02
N GLY A 81 3.20 -19.85 2.03
CA GLY A 81 2.16 -20.81 2.41
C GLY A 81 2.32 -21.33 3.85
N ASN A 82 1.85 -22.55 4.10
CA ASN A 82 2.02 -23.20 5.40
C ASN A 82 3.38 -23.92 5.45
N ILE A 83 4.42 -23.21 5.87
CA ILE A 83 5.77 -23.76 6.08
C ILE A 83 5.81 -24.93 7.07
N SER A 84 4.77 -25.12 7.88
CA SER A 84 4.66 -26.21 8.85
C SER A 84 3.92 -27.43 8.32
N ALA A 85 3.37 -27.38 7.10
CA ALA A 85 2.59 -28.49 6.53
C ALA A 85 3.37 -29.80 6.48
N GLU A 86 4.65 -29.74 6.07
CA GLU A 86 5.54 -30.91 6.02
C GLU A 86 5.84 -31.46 7.43
N ALA A 87 5.99 -30.58 8.43
CA ALA A 87 6.18 -31.00 9.81
C ALA A 87 4.95 -31.72 10.36
N TYR A 88 3.74 -31.24 10.03
CA TYR A 88 2.49 -31.90 10.42
C TYR A 88 2.32 -33.26 9.74
N GLU A 89 2.65 -33.38 8.45
CA GLU A 89 2.62 -34.68 7.74
C GLU A 89 3.57 -35.69 8.38
N LYS A 90 4.74 -35.24 8.85
CA LYS A 90 5.69 -36.10 9.55
C LYS A 90 5.16 -36.56 10.92
N ILE A 91 4.49 -35.68 11.66
CA ILE A 91 3.85 -36.02 12.93
C ILE A 91 2.76 -37.08 12.71
N GLU A 92 1.91 -36.90 11.70
CA GLU A 92 0.84 -37.85 11.36
C GLU A 92 1.41 -39.26 11.05
N LYS A 93 2.49 -39.34 10.27
CA LYS A 93 3.18 -40.62 9.98
C LYS A 93 3.74 -41.29 11.24
N ILE A 94 4.30 -40.50 12.17
CA ILE A 94 4.83 -41.02 13.44
C ILE A 94 3.68 -41.56 14.29
N GLU A 95 2.57 -40.84 14.41
CA GLU A 95 1.38 -41.27 15.16
C GLU A 95 0.79 -42.56 14.58
N ALA A 96 0.65 -42.66 13.26
CA ALA A 96 0.20 -43.87 12.59
C ALA A 96 1.12 -45.07 12.87
N THR A 97 2.44 -44.86 12.88
CA THR A 97 3.42 -45.91 13.20
C THR A 97 3.32 -46.37 14.66
N ILE A 98 3.16 -45.43 15.60
CA ILE A 98 2.99 -45.74 17.02
C ILE A 98 1.71 -46.55 17.23
N ALA A 99 0.60 -46.13 16.61
CA ALA A 99 -0.69 -46.82 16.70
C ALA A 99 -0.60 -48.26 16.14
N PHE A 100 0.06 -48.43 14.99
CA PHE A 100 0.29 -49.75 14.40
C PHE A 100 1.09 -50.67 15.33
N ARG A 101 2.21 -50.18 15.89
CA ARG A 101 3.03 -50.95 16.82
C ARG A 101 2.27 -51.33 18.10
N LYS A 102 1.45 -50.42 18.64
CA LYS A 102 0.62 -50.71 19.81
C LYS A 102 -0.36 -51.85 19.55
N LYS A 103 -0.94 -51.92 18.35
CA LYS A 103 -1.87 -52.98 17.94
C LYS A 103 -1.18 -54.35 17.77
N GLN A 104 0.10 -54.39 17.41
CA GLN A 104 0.87 -55.64 17.31
C GLN A 104 1.26 -56.24 18.68
N LEU A 105 1.23 -55.41 19.74
CA LEU A 105 1.57 -55.81 21.11
C LEU A 105 0.35 -56.24 21.94
N GLN A 106 -0.86 -56.14 21.37
CA GLN A 106 -2.12 -56.65 21.93
C GLN A 106 -2.51 -57.95 21.24
#